data_AF-A0A2A4EBY2-F1
#
_entry.id   AF-A0A2A4EBY2-F1
#
_cell.length_a   1.000
_cell.length_b   1.000
_cell.length_c   1.000
_cell.angle_alpha   90.00
_cell.angle_beta   90.00
_cell.angle_gamma   90.00
#
_symmetry.space_group_name_H-M   'P 1'
#
loop_
_entity.id
_entity.type
_entity.pdbx_description
1 polymer ?
#
loop_
_entity_poly.entity_id
_entity_poly.type
_entity_poly.pdbx_seq_one_letter_code
_entity_poly.pdbx_strand_id
1 'polypeptide(L)'
;MYVSMELIAIIACAVSVIVAFVSACGWFLTRMDARYAAADARMEARFAAADARIDRLETRMGGVEHELSQVKVAIARLEGPLPRLVTSR
;
A
#
# COMPACT_ATOMS: atom_id res chain seq x y z
N MET A 1 0.41 30.47 60.48
CA MET A 1 -0.42 29.51 59.72
C MET A 1 0.40 28.24 59.53
N TYR A 2 0.17 27.20 60.33
CA TYR A 2 0.82 25.90 60.12
C TYR A 2 0.06 25.16 59.04
N VAL A 3 0.72 24.90 57.91
CA VAL A 3 0.22 23.92 56.95
C VAL A 3 0.22 22.57 57.67
N SER A 4 -0.93 21.88 57.72
CA SER A 4 -1.02 20.55 58.35
C SER A 4 -0.18 19.55 57.54
N MET A 5 0.59 18.69 58.22
CA MET A 5 1.44 17.67 57.60
C MET A 5 0.66 16.77 56.64
N GLU A 6 -0.60 16.51 56.95
CA GLU A 6 -1.53 15.73 56.12
C GLU A 6 -1.78 16.38 54.75
N LEU A 7 -1.91 17.71 54.70
CA LEU A 7 -2.14 18.43 53.45
C LEU A 7 -0.94 18.28 52.50
N ILE A 8 0.29 18.36 53.05
CA ILE A 8 1.52 18.18 52.28
C ILE A 8 1.60 16.76 51.73
N ALA A 9 1.28 15.75 52.54
CA ALA A 9 1.29 14.35 52.12
C ALA A 9 0.26 14.06 51.01
N ILE A 10 -0.95 14.61 51.12
CA ILE A 10 -1.99 14.47 50.10
C ILE A 10 -1.55 15.10 48.79
N ILE A 11 -1.00 16.32 48.83
CA ILE A 11 -0.50 17.02 47.63
C ILE A 11 0.66 16.23 47.02
N ALA A 12 1.61 15.74 47.82
CA ALA A 12 2.74 14.96 47.33
C ALA A 12 2.29 13.65 46.65
N CYS A 13 1.29 12.96 47.23
CA CYS A 13 0.69 11.76 46.64
C CYS A 13 -0.01 12.09 45.31
N ALA A 14 -0.83 13.14 45.29
CA ALA A 14 -1.52 13.57 44.07
C ALA A 14 -0.54 13.91 42.93
N VAL A 15 0.53 14.66 43.24
CA VAL A 15 1.58 14.98 42.27
C VAL A 15 2.28 13.72 41.78
N SER A 16 2.60 12.78 42.66
CA SER A 16 3.25 11.51 42.29
C SER A 16 2.40 10.68 41.33
N VAL A 17 1.09 10.61 41.57
CA VAL A 17 0.13 9.93 40.68
C VAL A 17 0.07 10.61 39.32
N ILE A 18 0.04 11.95 39.27
CA ILE A 18 0.03 12.70 38.02
C ILE A 18 1.31 12.45 37.22
N VAL A 19 2.47 12.51 37.87
CA VAL A 19 3.77 12.26 37.22
C VAL A 19 3.84 10.82 36.67
N ALA A 20 3.38 9.85 37.46
CA ALA A 20 3.31 8.46 37.01
C ALA A 20 2.40 8.30 35.80
N PHE A 21 1.23 8.95 35.82
CA PHE A 21 0.29 8.91 34.70
C PHE A 21 0.85 9.55 33.43
N VAL A 22 1.47 10.73 33.52
CA VAL A 22 2.08 11.41 32.38
C VAL A 22 3.23 10.58 31.81
N SER A 23 4.05 9.98 32.67
CA SER A 23 5.15 9.11 32.25
C SER A 23 4.65 7.85 31.54
N ALA A 24 3.62 7.20 32.10
CA ALA A 24 2.98 6.03 31.50
C ALA A 24 2.33 6.37 30.15
N CYS A 25 1.64 7.51 30.06
CA CYS A 25 1.04 8.00 28.83
C CYS A 25 2.11 8.29 27.76
N GLY A 26 3.21 8.97 28.13
CA GLY A 26 4.33 9.23 27.22
C GLY A 26 4.94 7.94 26.67
N TRP A 27 5.23 6.97 27.53
CA TRP A 27 5.71 5.65 27.08
C TRP A 27 4.70 4.95 26.17
N PHE A 28 3.43 4.93 26.54
CA PHE A 28 2.38 4.30 25.74
C PHE A 28 2.24 4.93 24.35
N LEU A 29 2.29 6.26 24.24
CA LEU A 29 2.26 6.97 22.97
C LEU A 29 3.45 6.61 22.08
N THR A 30 4.68 6.61 22.61
CA THR A 30 5.87 6.20 21.83
C THR A 30 5.79 4.75 21.37
N ARG A 31 5.19 3.88 22.18
CA ARG A 31 4.97 2.47 21.82
C ARG A 31 3.91 2.32 20.73
N MET A 32 2.83 3.08 20.80
CA MET A 32 1.81 3.10 19.74
C MET A 32 2.38 3.62 18.43
N ASP A 33 3.14 4.72 18.48
CA ASP A 33 3.77 5.34 17.30
C ASP A 33 4.66 4.34 16.55
N ALA A 34 5.52 3.60 17.27
CA ALA A 34 6.34 2.55 16.68
C ALA A 34 5.53 1.43 15.99
N ARG A 35 4.36 1.08 16.55
CA ARG A 35 3.47 0.07 15.94
C ARG A 35 2.75 0.61 14.71
N TYR A 36 2.35 1.88 14.73
CA TYR A 36 1.74 2.53 13.58
C TYR A 36 2.75 2.67 12.44
N ALA A 37 3.96 3.12 12.71
CA ALA A 37 5.02 3.20 11.70
C ALA A 37 5.32 1.84 11.05
N ALA A 38 5.36 0.77 11.85
CA ALA A 38 5.55 -0.58 11.32
C ALA A 38 4.35 -1.08 10.48
N ALA A 39 3.11 -0.73 10.88
CA ALA A 39 1.92 -1.07 10.13
C ALA A 39 1.86 -0.31 8.79
N ASP A 40 2.22 0.97 8.80
CA ASP A 40 2.26 1.83 7.62
C ASP A 40 3.30 1.33 6.61
N ALA A 41 4.52 1.05 7.07
CA ALA A 41 5.57 0.46 6.23
C ALA A 41 5.15 -0.89 5.61
N ARG A 42 4.38 -1.70 6.35
CA ARG A 42 3.84 -2.96 5.83
C ARG A 42 2.76 -2.72 4.78
N MET A 43 1.90 -1.72 4.96
CA MET A 43 0.89 -1.37 3.96
C MET A 43 1.55 -0.85 2.69
N GLU A 44 2.50 0.08 2.80
CA GLU A 44 3.27 0.62 1.68
C GLU A 44 3.94 -0.50 0.87
N ALA A 45 4.61 -1.44 1.54
CA ALA A 45 5.23 -2.58 0.87
C ALA A 45 4.23 -3.48 0.12
N ARG A 46 3.01 -3.63 0.66
CA ARG A 46 1.95 -4.41 -0.01
C ARG A 46 1.36 -3.67 -1.22
N PHE A 47 1.21 -2.36 -1.13
CA PHE A 47 0.75 -1.54 -2.25
C PHE A 47 1.78 -1.54 -3.37
N ALA A 48 3.06 -1.29 -3.07
CA ALA A 48 4.13 -1.37 -4.06
C ALA A 48 4.22 -2.75 -4.75
N ALA A 49 4.01 -3.83 -3.99
CA ALA A 49 3.95 -5.18 -4.56
C ALA A 49 2.71 -5.41 -5.44
N ALA A 50 1.58 -4.79 -5.11
CA ALA A 50 0.36 -4.84 -5.91
C ALA A 50 0.52 -4.05 -7.22
N ASP A 51 1.08 -2.85 -7.17
CA ASP A 51 1.36 -2.02 -8.34
C ASP A 51 2.29 -2.77 -9.31
N ALA A 52 3.39 -3.33 -8.81
CA ALA A 52 4.30 -4.13 -9.63
C ALA A 52 3.63 -5.38 -10.25
N ARG A 53 2.58 -5.92 -9.62
CA ARG A 53 1.79 -7.03 -10.19
C ARG A 53 0.85 -6.52 -11.27
N ILE A 54 0.25 -5.35 -11.09
CA ILE A 54 -0.62 -4.71 -12.08
C ILE A 54 0.18 -4.37 -13.33
N ASP A 55 1.35 -3.74 -13.22
CA ASP A 55 2.22 -3.42 -14.37
C ASP A 55 2.57 -4.65 -15.21
N ARG A 56 2.86 -5.77 -14.54
CA ARG A 56 3.11 -7.06 -15.21
C ARG A 56 1.87 -7.59 -15.93
N LEU A 57 0.70 -7.43 -15.33
CA LEU A 57 -0.56 -7.84 -15.95
C LEU A 57 -0.88 -6.98 -17.18
N GLU A 58 -0.71 -5.66 -17.08
CA GLU A 58 -0.88 -4.73 -18.21
C GLU A 58 0.06 -5.09 -19.37
N THR A 59 1.34 -5.34 -19.08
CA THR A 59 2.32 -5.76 -20.09
C THR A 59 1.89 -7.06 -20.78
N ARG A 60 1.43 -8.05 -20.00
CA ARG A 60 0.96 -9.33 -20.56
C ARG A 60 -0.30 -9.15 -21.40
N MET A 61 -1.25 -8.33 -20.94
CA MET A 61 -2.46 -8.05 -21.69
C MET A 61 -2.16 -7.34 -23.02
N GLY A 62 -1.27 -6.34 -23.02
CA GLY A 62 -0.83 -5.69 -24.26
C GLY A 62 -0.16 -6.66 -25.24
N GLY A 63 0.64 -7.61 -24.73
CA GLY A 63 1.20 -8.70 -25.55
C GLY A 63 0.12 -9.59 -26.18
N VAL A 64 -0.87 -10.02 -25.39
CA VAL A 64 -2.00 -10.82 -25.89
C VAL A 64 -2.82 -10.06 -26.93
N GLU A 65 -3.10 -8.77 -26.71
CA GLU A 65 -3.80 -7.93 -27.69
C GLU A 65 -3.04 -7.85 -29.02
N HIS A 66 -1.71 -7.73 -28.95
CA HIS A 66 -0.87 -7.72 -30.14
C HIS A 66 -0.91 -9.06 -30.89
N GLU A 67 -0.76 -10.18 -30.18
CA GLU A 67 -0.85 -11.53 -30.77
C GLU A 67 -2.21 -11.76 -31.43
N LEU A 68 -3.30 -11.37 -30.77
CA LEU A 68 -4.65 -11.48 -31.33
C LEU A 68 -4.83 -10.61 -32.58
N SER A 69 -4.21 -9.42 -32.62
CA SER A 69 -4.20 -8.58 -33.82
C SER A 69 -3.47 -9.27 -34.99
N GLN A 70 -2.32 -9.89 -34.73
CA GLN A 70 -1.59 -10.65 -35.75
C GLN A 70 -2.43 -11.84 -36.28
N VAL A 71 -3.10 -12.56 -35.39
CA VAL A 71 -4.00 -13.66 -35.76
C VAL A 71 -5.15 -13.16 -36.65
N LYS A 72 -5.79 -12.03 -36.30
CA LYS A 72 -6.84 -11.41 -37.13
C LYS A 72 -6.34 -11.07 -38.53
N VAL A 73 -5.12 -10.52 -38.65
CA VAL A 73 -4.50 -10.23 -39.96
C VAL A 73 -4.21 -11.51 -40.75
N ALA A 74 -3.71 -12.55 -40.09
CA ALA A 74 -3.46 -13.84 -40.74
C ALA A 74 -4.76 -14.46 -41.29
N ILE A 75 -5.84 -14.43 -40.51
CA ILE A 75 -7.17 -14.88 -40.95
C ILE A 75 -7.67 -14.04 -42.13
N ALA A 76 -7.54 -12.72 -42.09
CA ALA A 76 -7.95 -11.85 -43.19
C ALA A 76 -7.20 -12.13 -44.50
N ARG A 77 -5.94 -12.59 -44.42
CA ARG A 77 -5.16 -13.04 -45.59
C ARG A 77 -5.62 -14.40 -46.14
N LEU A 78 -6.12 -15.29 -45.28
CA LEU A 78 -6.64 -16.60 -45.68
C LEU A 78 -8.05 -16.49 -46.29
N GLU A 79 -8.92 -15.67 -45.69
CA GLU A 79 -10.31 -15.47 -46.11
C GLU A 79 -10.45 -14.39 -47.21
N GLY A 80 -9.36 -13.67 -47.51
CA GLY A 80 -9.35 -12.57 -48.49
C GLY A 80 -9.62 -13.04 -49.94
N PRO A 81 -10.14 -12.16 -50.80
CA PRO A 81 -10.51 -12.49 -52.18
C PRO A 81 -9.32 -13.06 -52.97
N LEU A 82 -9.55 -14.13 -53.74
CA LEU A 82 -8.50 -14.83 -54.48
C LEU A 82 -7.67 -13.85 -55.32
N PRO A 83 -6.33 -13.93 -55.26
CA PRO A 83 -5.46 -13.05 -56.02
C PRO A 83 -5.79 -13.17 -57.51
N ARG A 84 -6.08 -12.03 -58.15
CA ARG A 84 -6.28 -11.95 -59.60
C ARG A 84 -4.96 -12.34 -60.26
N LEU A 85 -4.88 -13.58 -60.72
CA LEU A 85 -3.78 -14.05 -61.57
C LEU A 85 -3.89 -13.30 -62.90
N VAL A 86 -3.14 -12.21 -63.04
CA VAL A 86 -2.96 -11.57 -64.34
C VAL A 86 -2.03 -12.46 -65.13
N THR A 87 -2.63 -13.36 -65.91
CA THR A 87 -1.93 -14.09 -66.96
C THR A 87 -1.44 -13.06 -67.99
N SER A 88 -0.12 -12.81 -68.02
CA SER A 88 0.48 -12.05 -69.11
C SER A 88 0.53 -12.95 -70.34
N ARG A 89 -0.21 -12.55 -71.37
CA ARG A 89 -0.17 -13.16 -72.70
C ARG A 89 1.21 -13.00 -73.34
#